data_AF-A0A258SZC2-F1
#
_entry.id   AF-A0A258SZC2-F1
#
_cell.length_a   1.000
_cell.length_b   1.000
_cell.length_c   1.000
_cell.angle_alpha   90.00
_cell.angle_beta   90.00
_cell.angle_gamma   90.00
#
_symmetry.space_group_name_H-M   'P 1'
#
loop_
_entity.id
_entity.type
_entity.pdbx_description
1 polymer ?
#
loop_
_entity_poly.entity_id
_entity_poly.type
_entity_poly.pdbx_seq_one_letter_code
_entity_poly.pdbx_strand_id
1 'polypeptide(L)' 'MTADASYFYTPAEGHGLSHDPLNAIVGPRPIGWISSRSAEGVLNLAPYSFFNAF' A
#
# COMPACT_ATOMS: atom_id res chain seq x y z
N MET A 1 0.42 -30.05 25.73
CA MET A 1 -0.24 -29.85 24.43
C MET A 1 -0.22 -28.36 24.15
N THR A 2 0.81 -27.89 23.46
CA THR A 2 0.94 -26.48 23.07
C THR A 2 0.03 -26.27 21.86
N ALA A 3 -1.11 -25.62 22.07
CA ALA A 3 -1.96 -25.19 20.97
C ALA A 3 -1.13 -24.24 20.09
N ASP A 4 -1.05 -24.57 18.82
CA ASP A 4 -0.40 -23.77 17.78
C ASP A 4 -0.96 -22.34 17.82
N ALA A 5 -0.14 -21.38 18.24
CA ALA A 5 -0.56 -20.01 18.47
C ALA A 5 -0.56 -19.25 17.14
N SER A 6 -1.49 -19.61 16.26
CA SER A 6 -1.72 -18.89 15.01
C SER A 6 -2.31 -17.52 15.32
N TYR A 7 -1.54 -16.46 15.07
CA TYR A 7 -2.03 -15.08 15.17
C TYR A 7 -2.66 -14.67 13.84
N PHE A 8 -3.91 -14.21 13.88
CA PHE A 8 -4.65 -13.72 12.72
C PHE A 8 -4.89 -12.22 12.85
N TYR A 9 -4.53 -11.46 11.82
CA TYR A 9 -4.81 -10.03 11.75
C TYR A 9 -6.23 -9.80 11.22
N THR A 10 -7.07 -9.15 12.02
CA THR A 10 -8.43 -8.76 11.65
C THR A 10 -8.47 -7.25 11.36
N PRO A 11 -8.44 -6.80 10.10
CA PRO A 11 -8.36 -5.37 9.78
C PRO A 11 -9.48 -4.52 10.39
N ALA A 12 -10.67 -5.09 10.57
CA ALA A 12 -11.82 -4.41 11.15
C ALA A 12 -11.63 -4.00 12.62
N GLU A 13 -10.72 -4.67 13.35
CA GLU A 13 -10.39 -4.36 14.74
C GLU A 13 -9.31 -3.26 14.86
N GLY A 14 -8.80 -2.78 13.72
CA GLY A 14 -7.70 -1.83 13.65
C GLY A 14 -6.34 -2.49 13.84
N HIS A 15 -5.27 -1.82 13.40
CA HIS A 15 -3.91 -2.37 13.43
C HIS A 15 -3.06 -1.93 14.64
N GLY A 16 -3.46 -0.89 15.38
CA GLY A 16 -2.75 -0.42 16.58
C GLY A 16 -1.34 0.16 16.34
N LEU A 17 -0.92 0.34 15.09
CA LEU A 17 0.36 0.91 14.69
C LEU A 17 0.23 2.39 14.32
N SER A 18 1.34 3.13 14.31
CA SER A 18 1.36 4.55 13.91
C SER A 18 1.03 4.79 12.42
N HIS A 19 1.23 3.77 11.58
CA HIS A 19 0.95 3.79 10.15
C HIS A 19 0.25 2.49 9.73
N ASP A 20 -0.50 2.56 8.64
CA ASP A 20 -1.17 1.40 8.06
C ASP A 20 -0.12 0.36 7.59
N PRO A 21 -0.18 -0.88 8.10
CA PRO A 21 0.76 -1.93 7.71
C PRO A 21 0.58 -2.40 6.26
N LEU A 22 -0.54 -2.09 5.58
CA LEU A 22 -0.87 -2.58 4.24
C LEU A 22 0.25 -2.32 3.23
N ASN A 23 0.81 -1.11 3.25
CA ASN A 23 1.91 -0.74 2.34
C ASN A 23 3.22 -1.48 2.65
N ALA A 24 3.40 -2.04 3.84
CA ALA A 24 4.58 -2.81 4.21
C ALA A 24 4.47 -4.29 3.81
N ILE A 25 3.25 -4.84 3.77
CA ILE A 25 3.02 -6.28 3.56
C ILE A 25 2.61 -6.63 2.12
N VAL A 26 2.10 -5.66 1.34
CA VAL A 26 1.77 -5.90 -0.08
C VAL A 26 3.01 -5.68 -0.93
N GLY A 27 3.62 -6.77 -1.39
CA GLY A 27 4.79 -6.78 -2.26
C GLY A 27 4.95 -8.10 -3.03
N PRO A 28 5.73 -8.13 -4.14
CA PRO A 28 6.40 -6.99 -4.77
C PRO A 28 5.40 -6.00 -5.41
N ARG A 29 5.73 -4.70 -5.40
CA ARG A 29 4.87 -3.65 -5.96
C ARG A 29 5.43 -3.17 -7.30
N PRO A 30 4.70 -3.34 -8.41
CA PRO A 30 5.01 -2.65 -9.66
C PRO A 30 5.09 -1.14 -9.42
N ILE A 31 6.06 -0.48 -10.05
CA ILE A 31 6.16 0.98 -10.04
C ILE A 31 5.76 1.47 -11.43
N GLY A 32 4.66 2.22 -11.48
CA GLY A 32 4.17 2.88 -12.68
C GLY A 32 4.53 4.35 -12.63
N TRP A 33 5.06 4.85 -13.73
CA TRP A 33 5.36 6.27 -13.90
C TRP A 33 4.15 6.96 -14.53
N ILE A 34 3.51 7.84 -13.78
CA ILE A 34 2.31 8.55 -14.24
C ILE A 34 2.73 9.94 -14.68
N SER A 35 2.54 10.23 -15.96
CA SER A 35 2.72 11.56 -16.53
C SER A 35 1.40 12.34 -16.50
N SER A 36 1.49 13.64 -16.28
CA SER A 36 0.34 14.55 -16.39
C SER A 36 0.78 15.92 -16.89
N ARG A 37 -0.18 16.77 -17.25
CA ARG A 37 0.06 18.14 -17.68
C ARG A 37 -0.90 19.09 -16.97
N SER A 38 -0.40 20.17 -16.37
CA SER A 38 -1.24 21.20 -15.74
C SER A 38 -2.00 22.02 -16.78
N ALA A 39 -2.95 22.85 -16.33
CA ALA A 39 -3.68 23.76 -17.19
C ALA A 39 -2.75 24.78 -17.88
N GLU A 40 -1.67 25.17 -17.21
CA GLU A 40 -0.62 26.08 -17.70
C GLU A 40 0.39 25.36 -18.61
N GLY A 41 0.19 24.08 -18.88
CA GLY A 41 1.03 23.29 -19.78
C GLY A 41 2.26 22.65 -19.13
N VAL A 42 2.44 22.78 -17.81
CA VAL A 42 3.59 22.19 -17.09
C VAL A 42 3.47 20.67 -17.07
N LEU A 43 4.54 19.97 -17.49
CA LEU A 43 4.60 18.51 -17.45
C LEU A 43 5.02 18.03 -16.06
N ASN A 44 4.31 17.02 -15.56
CA ASN A 44 4.59 16.37 -14.29
C ASN A 44 4.83 14.88 -14.52
N LEU A 45 5.65 14.27 -13.66
CA LEU A 45 5.92 12.85 -13.66
C LEU A 45 6.07 12.39 -12.21
N ALA A 46 5.25 11.44 -11.80
CA ALA A 46 5.27 10.91 -10.45
C ALA A 46 5.26 9.37 -10.44
N PRO A 47 6.02 8.72 -9.54
CA PRO A 47 5.92 7.30 -9.33
C PRO A 47 4.64 6.95 -8.55
N TYR A 48 3.99 5.87 -8.95
CA TYR A 48 2.86 5.27 -8.24
C TYR A 48 3.17 3.78 -8.03
N SER A 49 2.85 3.22 -6.86
CA SER A 49 3.16 1.81 -6.55
C SER A 49 1.98 1.01 -6.00
N PHE A 50 0.81 1.62 -5.86
CA PHE A 50 -0.37 0.99 -5.28
C PHE A 50 -1.28 0.39 -6.37
N PHE A 51 -0.79 -0.66 -7.05
CA PHE A 51 -1.50 -1.34 -8.14
C PHE A 51 -2.21 -2.64 -7.75
N ASN A 52 -1.87 -3.24 -6.61
CA ASN A 52 -2.18 -4.64 -6.30
C ASN A 52 -3.23 -4.83 -5.19
N ALA A 53 -3.82 -3.75 -4.67
CA ALA A 53 -4.82 -3.82 -3.59
C ALA A 53 -6.13 -3.16 -4.07
N PHE A 54 -7.25 -3.87 -3.89
CA PHE A 54 -8.61 -3.46 -4.25
C PHE A 54 -9.54 -3.63 -3.05
#